data_AF-A0A1Q6EI72-F1
#
_entry.id   AF-A0A1Q6EI72-F1
#
_cell.length_a   1.000
_cell.length_b   1.000
_cell.length_c   1.000
_cell.angle_alpha   90.00
_cell.angle_beta   90.00
_cell.angle_gamma   90.00
#
_symmetry.space_group_name_H-M   'P 1'
#
loop_
_entity.id
_entity.type
_entity.pdbx_description
1 polymer ?
#
loop_
_entity_poly.entity_id
_entity_poly.type
_entity_poly.pdbx_seq_one_letter_code
_entity_poly.pdbx_strand_id
1 'polypeptide(L)'
;MRNNTIIIALFLISALPWINAYANDIEQTSSSNPQSTNRVNSPNPGDIYCIIDIEYDPEACLPSGISNIRLVLNNSYAVIRTRTTNNELTKIKLNKNTYYLFRVFLIDLYSNHNSAIADKYISERRIKCPMSAKCNINLTLNGKKTTENINIYDYLISFNDPFNIQFDRIRQLIYAITNKIERECLQFENAKPEATEWITEMFHDNFFEPQEEVITESN
;
A
#
# COMPACT_ATOMS: atom_id res chain seq x y z
N MET A 1 -30.90 -12.77 -19.23
CA MET A 1 -31.24 -12.35 -17.85
C MET A 1 -31.13 -13.54 -16.94
N ARG A 2 -30.16 -13.53 -16.01
CA ARG A 2 -30.18 -14.43 -14.84
C ARG A 2 -29.48 -13.72 -13.69
N ASN A 3 -30.31 -13.18 -12.79
CA ASN A 3 -29.92 -12.70 -11.48
C ASN A 3 -29.31 -13.87 -10.70
N ASN A 4 -28.04 -13.75 -10.32
CA ASN A 4 -27.49 -14.56 -9.26
C ASN A 4 -27.11 -13.61 -8.11
N THR A 5 -27.95 -13.68 -7.10
CA THR A 5 -27.89 -13.04 -5.79
C THR A 5 -26.50 -13.18 -5.17
N ILE A 6 -25.84 -12.06 -4.89
CA ILE A 6 -24.61 -12.03 -4.10
C ILE A 6 -25.01 -12.18 -2.63
N ILE A 7 -24.68 -13.32 -2.04
CA ILE A 7 -24.70 -13.50 -0.59
C ILE A 7 -23.46 -12.79 -0.06
N ILE A 8 -23.66 -11.59 0.49
CA ILE A 8 -22.64 -10.88 1.27
C ILE A 8 -22.48 -11.64 2.58
N ALA A 9 -21.40 -12.40 2.71
CA ALA A 9 -20.97 -12.92 3.99
C ALA A 9 -20.31 -11.78 4.79
N LEU A 10 -21.12 -11.13 5.62
CA LEU A 10 -20.68 -10.28 6.73
C LEU A 10 -19.86 -11.14 7.71
N PHE A 11 -18.54 -11.04 7.64
CA PHE A 11 -17.62 -11.40 8.73
C PHE A 11 -16.51 -10.36 8.84
N LEU A 12 -16.93 -9.12 9.12
CA LEU A 12 -16.09 -8.11 9.76
C LEU A 12 -16.79 -7.75 11.06
N ILE A 13 -16.33 -8.29 12.19
CA ILE A 13 -16.30 -7.72 13.55
C ILE A 13 -15.62 -8.79 14.42
N SER A 14 -14.29 -8.77 14.50
CA SER A 14 -13.51 -9.25 15.66
C SER A 14 -11.99 -9.17 15.43
N ALA A 15 -11.47 -8.04 14.93
CA ALA A 15 -10.03 -7.77 14.98
C ALA A 15 -9.66 -6.30 15.22
N LEU A 16 -10.62 -5.43 15.54
CA LEU A 16 -10.39 -3.99 15.73
C LEU A 16 -10.37 -3.46 17.19
N PRO A 17 -9.99 -4.20 18.26
CA PRO A 17 -9.68 -3.52 19.52
C PRO A 17 -8.34 -2.76 19.52
N TRP A 18 -7.44 -3.00 18.54
CA TRP A 18 -6.04 -2.59 18.66
C TRP A 18 -5.70 -1.20 18.12
N ILE A 19 -6.53 -0.63 17.24
CA ILE A 19 -6.26 0.70 16.67
C ILE A 19 -6.69 1.81 17.64
N ASN A 20 -7.79 1.61 18.39
CA ASN A 20 -8.29 2.61 19.34
C ASN A 20 -7.60 2.59 20.72
N ALA A 21 -7.00 1.47 21.12
CA ALA A 21 -6.29 1.39 22.41
C ALA A 21 -4.97 2.17 22.43
N TYR A 22 -4.31 2.33 21.27
CA TYR A 22 -3.01 3.02 21.21
C TYR A 22 -3.12 4.55 21.24
N ALA A 23 -4.31 5.11 21.00
CA ALA A 23 -4.55 6.55 20.99
C ALA A 23 -4.90 7.13 22.36
N ASN A 24 -5.39 6.32 23.30
CA ASN A 24 -5.89 6.79 24.61
C ASN A 24 -4.90 6.63 25.79
N ASP A 25 -3.74 6.01 25.59
CA ASP A 25 -2.78 5.74 26.69
C ASP A 25 -1.69 6.83 26.86
N ILE A 26 -1.81 7.97 26.18
CA ILE A 26 -0.91 9.13 26.36
C ILE A 26 -1.70 10.30 26.96
N GLU A 27 -2.30 10.11 28.12
CA GLU A 27 -2.59 11.21 29.06
C GLU A 27 -3.03 10.62 30.41
N GLN A 28 -2.08 10.38 31.31
CA GLN A 28 -2.21 10.69 32.74
C GLN A 28 -0.93 10.35 33.51
N THR A 29 -0.26 11.39 33.95
CA THR A 29 0.74 11.38 35.02
C THR A 29 0.05 11.03 36.34
N SER A 30 0.46 9.96 37.02
CA SER A 30 0.58 9.94 38.49
C SER A 30 1.45 8.77 38.96
N SER A 31 2.25 9.07 39.97
CA SER A 31 3.28 8.24 40.59
C SER A 31 2.73 7.05 41.38
N SER A 32 3.30 5.86 41.21
CA SER A 32 3.78 4.96 42.29
C SER A 32 4.32 3.64 41.71
N ASN A 33 5.44 3.18 42.27
CA ASN A 33 6.19 1.96 41.92
C ASN A 33 5.79 0.81 42.87
N PRO A 34 6.28 -0.43 42.72
CA PRO A 34 6.37 -1.31 41.56
C PRO A 34 5.67 -2.67 41.84
N GLN A 35 4.99 -3.28 40.87
CA GLN A 35 4.72 -4.72 40.97
C GLN A 35 4.71 -5.42 39.62
N SER A 36 5.71 -6.31 39.50
CA SER A 36 5.89 -7.34 38.49
C SER A 36 4.56 -7.92 38.02
N THR A 37 4.17 -7.55 36.81
CA THR A 37 3.36 -8.40 35.96
C THR A 37 4.19 -8.68 34.72
N ASN A 38 4.48 -9.96 34.51
CA ASN A 38 5.05 -10.47 33.27
C ASN A 38 4.10 -10.06 32.14
N ARG A 39 4.37 -8.91 31.54
CA ARG A 39 3.84 -8.59 30.21
C ARG A 39 4.42 -9.67 29.32
N VAL A 40 3.55 -10.59 28.90
CA VAL A 40 3.79 -11.38 27.70
C VAL A 40 4.10 -10.34 26.63
N ASN A 41 5.38 -10.22 26.30
CA ASN A 41 5.86 -9.35 25.26
C ASN A 41 5.16 -9.84 23.99
N SER A 42 4.13 -9.11 23.55
CA SER A 42 3.64 -9.20 22.19
C SER A 42 4.88 -9.09 21.30
N PRO A 43 5.08 -10.01 20.33
CA PRO A 43 6.29 -10.00 19.52
C PRO A 43 6.41 -8.61 18.89
N ASN A 44 7.52 -7.95 19.18
CA ASN A 44 7.86 -6.68 18.55
C ASN A 44 7.79 -6.97 17.04
N PRO A 45 6.83 -6.39 16.28
CA PRO A 45 6.65 -6.79 14.91
C PRO A 45 7.95 -6.48 14.19
N GLY A 46 8.37 -7.47 13.40
CA GLY A 46 9.71 -7.60 12.88
C GLY A 46 10.31 -6.37 12.23
N ASP A 47 11.64 -6.32 12.24
CA ASP A 47 12.38 -5.37 11.43
C ASP A 47 11.98 -5.54 9.97
N ILE A 48 11.34 -4.50 9.44
CA ILE A 48 10.90 -4.44 8.05
C ILE A 48 11.61 -3.31 7.33
N TYR A 49 12.08 -3.61 6.13
CA TYR A 49 12.49 -2.62 5.13
C TYR A 49 11.93 -3.06 3.78
N CYS A 50 11.18 -2.19 3.12
CA CYS A 50 10.54 -2.50 1.85
C CYS A 50 10.71 -1.36 0.86
N ILE A 51 10.98 -1.73 -0.39
CA ILE A 51 10.87 -0.85 -1.56
C ILE A 51 9.87 -1.50 -2.52
N ILE A 52 8.85 -0.75 -2.92
CA ILE A 52 7.95 -1.13 -4.01
C ILE A 52 8.10 -0.08 -5.12
N ASP A 53 8.53 -0.52 -6.29
CA ASP A 53 8.68 0.30 -7.48
C ASP A 53 7.64 -0.12 -8.51
N ILE A 54 6.82 0.82 -8.99
CA ILE A 54 5.86 0.61 -10.08
C ILE A 54 6.24 1.52 -11.23
N GLU A 55 6.56 0.92 -12.37
CA GLU A 55 6.84 1.60 -13.63
C GLU A 55 5.69 1.35 -14.60
N TYR A 56 5.03 2.43 -15.01
CA TYR A 56 4.02 2.39 -16.05
C TYR A 56 4.65 2.62 -17.41
N ASP A 57 4.23 1.84 -18.39
CA ASP A 57 4.61 2.04 -19.78
C ASP A 57 4.08 3.40 -20.29
N PRO A 58 4.93 4.31 -20.78
CA PRO A 58 4.47 5.59 -21.32
C PRO A 58 3.62 5.44 -22.59
N GLU A 59 3.74 4.33 -23.31
CA GLU A 59 2.90 4.04 -24.49
C GLU A 59 1.56 3.40 -24.11
N ALA A 60 1.43 2.89 -22.88
CA ALA A 60 0.12 2.54 -22.33
C ALA A 60 -0.59 3.85 -22.01
N CYS A 61 -1.59 4.24 -22.81
CA CYS A 61 -2.42 5.43 -22.63
C CYS A 61 -3.16 5.45 -21.27
N LEU A 62 -2.44 5.54 -20.16
CA LEU A 62 -2.99 5.67 -18.83
C LEU A 62 -3.31 7.16 -18.63
N PRO A 63 -4.47 7.50 -18.04
CA PRO A 63 -4.87 8.88 -17.75
C PRO A 63 -4.07 9.50 -16.60
N SER A 64 -2.86 8.98 -16.33
CA SER A 64 -1.97 9.31 -15.23
C SER A 64 -0.78 10.05 -15.78
N GLY A 65 -0.52 11.25 -15.26
CA GLY A 65 0.73 11.94 -15.57
C GLY A 65 1.92 11.33 -14.83
N ILE A 66 1.68 10.49 -13.81
CA ILE A 66 2.71 9.73 -13.10
C ILE A 66 3.13 8.49 -13.92
N SER A 67 4.41 8.38 -14.23
CA SER A 67 5.04 7.27 -14.94
C SER A 67 5.76 6.28 -14.01
N ASN A 68 6.24 6.77 -12.86
CA ASN A 68 6.91 5.92 -11.86
C ASN A 68 6.46 6.26 -10.45
N ILE A 69 6.31 5.22 -9.63
CA ILE A 69 6.03 5.30 -8.20
C ILE A 69 7.07 4.48 -7.46
N ARG A 70 7.63 5.03 -6.39
CA ARG A 70 8.51 4.33 -5.45
C ARG A 70 8.02 4.54 -4.02
N LEU A 71 7.49 3.49 -3.41
CA LEU A 71 7.24 3.43 -1.97
C LEU A 71 8.51 2.91 -1.28
N VAL A 72 9.00 3.65 -0.29
CA VAL A 72 10.06 3.20 0.63
C VAL A 72 9.47 3.17 2.04
N LEU A 73 9.51 2.02 2.68
CA LEU A 73 8.92 1.79 4.01
C LEU A 73 9.94 1.12 4.92
N ASN A 74 9.95 1.54 6.18
CA ASN A 74 10.63 0.85 7.27
C ASN A 74 9.77 0.83 8.54
N ASN A 75 10.36 0.44 9.67
CA ASN A 75 9.67 0.39 10.97
C ASN A 75 9.07 1.73 11.42
N SER A 76 9.65 2.85 11.01
CA SER A 76 9.40 4.16 11.60
C SER A 76 8.64 5.12 10.68
N TYR A 77 8.77 4.95 9.36
CA TYR A 77 8.09 5.82 8.39
C TYR A 77 7.94 5.15 7.03
N ALA A 78 7.11 5.76 6.18
CA ALA A 78 7.13 5.50 4.75
C ALA A 78 7.11 6.80 3.94
N VAL A 79 7.74 6.75 2.77
CA VAL A 79 7.79 7.83 1.78
C VAL A 79 7.36 7.28 0.44
N ILE A 80 6.46 7.99 -0.24
CA ILE A 80 6.16 7.78 -1.65
C ILE A 80 6.91 8.85 -2.45
N ARG A 81 7.59 8.40 -3.50
CA ARG A 81 8.17 9.24 -4.54
C ARG A 81 7.43 8.95 -5.84
N THR A 82 7.07 9.98 -6.56
CA THR A 82 6.48 9.87 -7.90
C THR A 82 7.33 10.63 -8.90
N ARG A 83 7.33 10.15 -10.14
CA ARG A 83 7.89 10.86 -11.27
C ARG A 83 6.83 10.95 -12.37
N THR A 84 6.68 12.12 -12.97
CA THR A 84 5.79 12.30 -14.13
C THR A 84 6.47 11.91 -15.44
N THR A 85 5.72 11.82 -16.53
CA THR A 85 6.30 11.64 -17.88
C THR A 85 7.24 12.79 -18.28
N ASN A 86 7.04 13.97 -17.70
CA ASN A 86 7.89 15.16 -17.90
C ASN A 86 9.07 15.22 -16.91
N ASN A 87 9.35 14.12 -16.18
CA ASN A 87 10.39 14.01 -15.15
C ASN A 87 10.20 14.90 -13.90
N GLU A 88 9.02 15.47 -13.67
CA GLU A 88 8.73 16.17 -12.42
C GLU A 88 8.71 15.18 -11.26
N LEU A 89 9.39 15.51 -10.17
CA LEU A 89 9.51 14.66 -8.99
C LEU A 89 8.64 15.20 -7.87
N THR A 90 7.88 14.31 -7.23
CA THR A 90 7.19 14.61 -5.97
C THR A 90 7.62 13.60 -4.93
N LYS A 91 7.86 14.08 -3.71
CA LYS A 91 8.22 13.25 -2.56
C LYS A 91 7.30 13.59 -1.39
N ILE A 92 6.66 12.57 -0.83
CA ILE A 92 5.66 12.73 0.22
C ILE A 92 5.90 11.71 1.34
N LYS A 93 5.87 12.20 2.58
CA LYS A 93 5.89 11.36 3.77
C LYS A 93 4.47 10.94 4.14
N LEU A 94 4.26 9.63 4.26
CA LEU A 94 2.96 9.08 4.64
C LEU A 94 2.70 9.31 6.12
N ASN A 95 1.44 9.55 6.48
CA ASN A 95 1.06 9.67 7.88
C ASN A 95 1.13 8.30 8.59
N LYS A 96 1.04 8.34 9.92
CA LYS A 96 1.21 7.14 10.76
C LYS A 96 0.26 6.00 10.41
N ASN A 97 -1.01 6.32 10.21
CA ASN A 97 -2.04 5.32 9.90
C ASN A 97 -1.76 4.64 8.55
N THR A 98 -1.37 5.43 7.55
CA THR A 98 -1.10 4.94 6.19
C THR A 98 0.11 4.04 6.13
N TYR A 99 1.26 4.46 6.67
CA TYR A 99 2.44 3.60 6.64
C TYR A 99 2.27 2.35 7.52
N TYR A 100 1.55 2.45 8.63
CA TYR A 100 1.27 1.29 9.48
C TYR A 100 0.45 0.23 8.74
N LEU A 101 -0.55 0.64 7.95
CA LEU A 101 -1.35 -0.28 7.16
C LEU A 101 -0.55 -0.97 6.04
N PHE A 102 0.30 -0.23 5.32
CA PHE A 102 1.24 -0.86 4.38
C PHE A 102 2.10 -1.93 5.08
N ARG A 103 2.61 -1.61 6.27
CA ARG A 103 3.41 -2.54 7.06
C ARG A 103 2.63 -3.79 7.45
N VAL A 104 1.40 -3.63 7.94
CA VAL A 104 0.52 -4.76 8.29
C VAL A 104 0.26 -5.64 7.06
N PHE A 105 -0.11 -5.07 5.93
CA PHE A 105 -0.35 -5.85 4.70
C PHE A 105 0.91 -6.57 4.21
N LEU A 106 2.08 -5.93 4.25
CA LEU A 106 3.34 -6.57 3.86
C LEU A 106 3.75 -7.71 4.80
N ILE A 107 3.62 -7.50 6.12
CA ILE A 107 3.93 -8.55 7.10
C ILE A 107 2.98 -9.73 6.91
N ASP A 108 1.67 -9.46 6.82
CA ASP A 108 0.66 -10.51 6.63
C ASP A 108 0.88 -11.28 5.33
N LEU A 109 1.13 -10.56 4.22
CA LEU A 109 1.44 -11.17 2.93
C LEU A 109 2.65 -12.10 3.00
N TYR A 110 3.79 -11.60 3.46
CA TYR A 110 5.07 -12.32 3.36
C TYR A 110 5.39 -13.24 4.54
N SER A 111 4.55 -13.23 5.58
CA SER A 111 4.57 -14.26 6.62
C SER A 111 3.79 -15.49 6.19
N ASN A 112 2.75 -15.33 5.37
CA ASN A 112 1.83 -16.40 4.98
C ASN A 112 2.02 -16.89 3.54
N HIS A 113 2.55 -16.03 2.66
CA HIS A 113 2.72 -16.30 1.24
C HIS A 113 4.17 -16.02 0.80
N ASN A 114 4.58 -16.67 -0.28
CA ASN A 114 5.91 -16.45 -0.88
C ASN A 114 5.88 -15.44 -2.02
N SER A 115 4.69 -14.99 -2.43
CA SER A 115 4.51 -14.08 -3.56
C SER A 115 3.29 -13.19 -3.37
N ALA A 116 3.32 -12.02 -3.99
CA ALA A 116 2.14 -11.18 -4.21
C ALA A 116 1.10 -11.83 -5.15
N ILE A 117 1.52 -12.76 -6.02
CA ILE A 117 0.63 -13.56 -6.86
C ILE A 117 -0.02 -14.66 -6.02
N ALA A 118 -1.33 -14.87 -6.20
CA ALA A 118 -2.03 -15.96 -5.54
C ALA A 118 -1.44 -17.32 -5.95
N ASP A 119 -1.31 -18.24 -4.98
CA ASP A 119 -0.55 -19.49 -5.16
C ASP A 119 -1.00 -20.33 -6.36
N LYS A 120 -2.32 -20.32 -6.65
CA LYS A 120 -2.93 -21.01 -7.80
C LYS A 120 -2.43 -20.52 -9.18
N TYR A 121 -1.78 -19.36 -9.27
CA TYR A 121 -1.36 -18.77 -10.54
C TYR A 121 0.16 -18.60 -10.68
N ILE A 122 0.94 -18.90 -9.64
CA ILE A 122 2.41 -18.70 -9.65
C ILE A 122 3.10 -19.44 -10.81
N SER A 123 2.60 -20.64 -11.13
CA SER A 123 3.16 -21.49 -12.20
C SER A 123 2.36 -21.46 -13.50
N GLU A 124 1.30 -20.64 -13.55
CA GLU A 124 0.40 -20.61 -14.70
C GLU A 124 0.93 -19.69 -15.80
N ARG A 125 0.61 -20.05 -17.05
CA ARG A 125 0.94 -19.21 -18.20
C ARG A 125 -0.01 -18.01 -18.23
N ARG A 126 0.58 -16.83 -18.32
CA ARG A 126 -0.15 -15.56 -18.45
C ARG A 126 0.01 -14.96 -19.85
N ILE A 127 -1.02 -14.24 -20.28
CA ILE A 127 -1.00 -13.40 -21.46
C ILE A 127 -0.05 -12.23 -21.21
N LYS A 128 0.83 -11.95 -22.17
CA LYS A 128 1.68 -10.76 -22.14
C LYS A 128 0.88 -9.57 -22.69
N CYS A 129 0.63 -8.59 -21.84
CA CYS A 129 -0.04 -7.36 -22.22
C CYS A 129 1.01 -6.36 -22.75
N PRO A 130 0.79 -5.72 -23.92
CA PRO A 130 1.66 -4.65 -24.38
C PRO A 130 1.62 -3.44 -23.44
N MET A 131 0.48 -3.17 -22.81
CA MET A 131 0.39 -2.21 -21.71
C MET A 131 0.95 -2.86 -20.44
N SER A 132 2.06 -2.34 -19.93
CA SER A 132 2.73 -2.94 -18.77
C SER A 132 2.78 -1.99 -17.57
N ALA A 133 2.62 -2.56 -16.39
CA ALA A 133 2.89 -1.92 -15.12
C ALA A 133 3.82 -2.86 -14.35
N LYS A 134 5.13 -2.61 -14.48
CA LYS A 134 6.16 -3.44 -13.87
C LYS A 134 6.29 -3.04 -12.40
N CYS A 135 5.90 -3.96 -11.52
CA CYS A 135 6.05 -3.84 -10.09
C CYS A 135 7.27 -4.65 -9.64
N ASN A 136 8.22 -3.99 -9.01
CA ASN A 136 9.34 -4.62 -8.33
C ASN A 136 9.18 -4.45 -6.82
N ILE A 137 9.23 -5.56 -6.08
CA ILE A 137 9.15 -5.55 -4.62
C ILE A 137 10.47 -6.06 -4.09
N ASN A 138 11.15 -5.27 -3.26
CA ASN A 138 12.33 -5.68 -2.50
C ASN A 138 12.00 -5.54 -1.02
N LEU A 139 11.87 -6.67 -0.32
CA LEU A 139 11.51 -6.73 1.08
C LEU A 139 12.62 -7.41 1.88
N THR A 140 12.93 -6.83 3.04
CA THR A 140 13.62 -7.52 4.12
C THR A 140 12.68 -7.56 5.32
N LEU A 141 12.31 -8.75 5.77
CA LEU A 141 11.46 -8.97 6.94
C LEU A 141 12.16 -9.95 7.88
N ASN A 142 12.50 -9.51 9.10
CA ASN A 142 13.26 -10.32 10.06
C ASN A 142 14.55 -10.90 9.47
N GLY A 143 15.25 -10.13 8.64
CA GLY A 143 16.47 -10.56 7.95
C GLY A 143 16.25 -11.47 6.72
N LYS A 144 15.04 -12.00 6.49
CA LYS A 144 14.68 -12.73 5.27
C LYS A 144 14.48 -11.73 4.13
N LYS A 145 15.19 -11.94 3.03
CA LYS A 145 15.05 -11.14 1.81
C LYS A 145 14.10 -11.79 0.82
N THR A 146 13.22 -10.98 0.24
CA THR A 146 12.33 -11.36 -0.85
C THR A 146 12.43 -10.33 -1.96
N THR A 147 12.59 -10.80 -3.20
CA THR A 147 12.57 -9.96 -4.39
C THR A 147 11.55 -10.52 -5.38
N GLU A 148 10.62 -9.68 -5.83
CA GLU A 148 9.63 -10.03 -6.84
C GLU A 148 9.63 -9.03 -7.98
N ASN A 149 9.37 -9.54 -9.19
CA ASN A 149 9.12 -8.74 -10.38
C ASN A 149 7.81 -9.24 -11.02
N ILE A 150 6.85 -8.34 -11.12
CA ILE A 150 5.47 -8.65 -11.51
C ILE A 150 5.06 -7.64 -12.58
N ASN A 151 4.57 -8.12 -13.72
CA ASN A 151 3.82 -7.26 -14.63
C ASN A 151 2.34 -7.33 -14.22
N ILE A 152 1.84 -6.27 -13.57
CA ILE A 152 0.50 -6.27 -12.96
C ILE A 152 -0.58 -6.56 -14.02
N TYR A 153 -0.48 -5.96 -15.20
CA TYR A 153 -1.50 -6.12 -16.24
C TYR A 153 -1.51 -7.50 -16.89
N ASP A 154 -0.35 -8.17 -17.01
CA ASP A 154 -0.29 -9.55 -17.49
C ASP A 154 -1.17 -10.47 -16.63
N TYR A 155 -1.15 -10.26 -15.31
CA TYR A 155 -1.93 -11.07 -14.38
C TYR A 155 -3.41 -10.67 -14.36
N LEU A 156 -3.72 -9.38 -14.34
CA LEU A 156 -5.10 -8.87 -14.34
C LEU A 156 -5.90 -9.28 -15.58
N ILE A 157 -5.27 -9.35 -16.76
CA ILE A 157 -5.95 -9.77 -17.99
C ILE A 157 -6.07 -11.29 -18.11
N SER A 158 -5.20 -12.04 -17.44
CA SER A 158 -5.14 -13.50 -17.58
C SER A 158 -6.05 -14.23 -16.61
N PHE A 159 -6.28 -13.68 -15.42
CA PHE A 159 -6.91 -14.42 -14.32
C PHE A 159 -7.90 -13.56 -13.53
N ASN A 160 -8.89 -14.23 -12.94
CA ASN A 160 -9.77 -13.64 -11.94
C ASN A 160 -9.05 -13.63 -10.58
N ASP A 161 -8.98 -12.46 -9.95
CA ASP A 161 -8.33 -12.20 -8.66
C ASP A 161 -6.92 -12.82 -8.58
N PRO A 162 -5.97 -12.34 -9.42
CA PRO A 162 -4.65 -12.95 -9.56
C PRO A 162 -3.73 -12.78 -8.35
N PHE A 163 -4.07 -11.87 -7.45
CA PHE A 163 -3.21 -11.43 -6.37
C PHE A 163 -3.71 -11.91 -5.02
N ASN A 164 -2.79 -12.12 -4.08
CA ASN A 164 -3.14 -12.24 -2.68
C ASN A 164 -3.81 -10.95 -2.20
N ILE A 165 -4.85 -11.07 -1.36
CA ILE A 165 -5.71 -9.94 -0.99
C ILE A 165 -4.92 -8.77 -0.38
N GLN A 166 -3.87 -9.07 0.39
CA GLN A 166 -2.99 -8.08 0.99
C GLN A 166 -2.24 -7.26 -0.08
N PHE A 167 -1.74 -7.91 -1.13
CA PHE A 167 -1.10 -7.19 -2.24
C PHE A 167 -2.12 -6.34 -3.01
N ASP A 168 -3.33 -6.84 -3.19
CA ASP A 168 -4.38 -6.03 -3.83
C ASP A 168 -4.74 -4.80 -2.99
N ARG A 169 -4.81 -4.91 -1.66
CA ARG A 169 -4.99 -3.77 -0.74
C ARG A 169 -3.83 -2.77 -0.83
N ILE A 170 -2.58 -3.25 -0.89
CA ILE A 170 -1.40 -2.40 -1.10
C ILE A 170 -1.54 -1.63 -2.41
N ARG A 171 -1.94 -2.30 -3.50
CA ARG A 171 -2.10 -1.69 -4.82
C ARG A 171 -3.23 -0.65 -4.85
N GLN A 172 -4.38 -0.95 -4.23
CA GLN A 172 -5.49 -0.01 -4.08
C GLN A 172 -5.08 1.23 -3.26
N LEU A 173 -4.32 1.05 -2.18
CA LEU A 173 -3.85 2.15 -1.35
C LEU A 173 -2.82 3.03 -2.06
N ILE A 174 -1.85 2.43 -2.78
CA ILE A 174 -0.91 3.18 -3.63
C ILE A 174 -1.69 4.01 -4.66
N TYR A 175 -2.68 3.40 -5.32
CA TYR A 175 -3.51 4.08 -6.31
C TYR A 175 -4.27 5.28 -5.74
N ALA A 176 -4.89 5.13 -4.56
CA ALA A 176 -5.59 6.22 -3.89
C ALA A 176 -4.65 7.38 -3.51
N ILE A 177 -3.45 7.05 -2.99
CA ILE A 177 -2.44 8.05 -2.67
C ILE A 177 -2.01 8.80 -3.93
N THR A 178 -1.70 8.08 -5.01
CA THR A 178 -1.28 8.74 -6.27
C THR A 178 -2.36 9.60 -6.88
N ASN A 179 -3.64 9.19 -6.78
CA ASN A 179 -4.75 10.02 -7.24
C ASN A 179 -4.82 11.34 -6.45
N LYS A 180 -4.61 11.31 -5.13
CA LYS A 180 -4.55 12.54 -4.33
C LYS A 180 -3.35 13.41 -4.70
N ILE A 181 -2.18 12.81 -4.93
CA ILE A 181 -0.98 13.54 -5.39
C ILE A 181 -1.25 14.25 -6.71
N GLU A 182 -1.86 13.57 -7.67
CA GLU A 182 -2.15 14.17 -8.97
C GLU A 182 -3.14 15.31 -8.87
N ARG A 183 -4.17 15.18 -8.02
CA ARG A 183 -5.16 16.23 -7.79
C ARG A 183 -4.59 17.44 -7.05
N GLU A 184 -3.83 17.22 -5.98
CA GLU A 184 -3.46 18.28 -5.03
C GLU A 184 -2.04 18.82 -5.24
N CYS A 185 -1.10 17.98 -5.66
CA CYS A 185 0.29 18.38 -5.84
C CYS A 185 0.61 18.73 -7.30
N LEU A 186 0.05 17.96 -8.25
CA LEU A 186 0.33 18.13 -9.69
C LEU A 186 -0.79 18.86 -10.45
N GLN A 187 -1.92 19.14 -9.79
CA GLN A 187 -3.06 19.88 -10.34
C GLN A 187 -3.62 19.30 -11.65
N PHE A 188 -3.60 17.97 -11.80
CA PHE A 188 -4.24 17.32 -12.94
C PHE A 188 -5.75 17.28 -12.75
N GLU A 189 -6.49 17.96 -13.62
CA GLU A 189 -7.95 18.14 -13.54
C GLU A 189 -8.78 16.91 -13.97
N ASN A 190 -8.14 15.87 -14.51
CA ASN A 190 -8.85 14.69 -14.98
C ASN A 190 -9.45 13.92 -13.79
N ALA A 191 -10.77 13.75 -13.78
CA ALA A 191 -11.48 12.95 -12.79
C ALA A 191 -10.94 11.51 -12.81
N LYS A 192 -10.16 11.16 -11.78
CA LYS A 192 -9.72 9.79 -11.53
C LYS A 192 -10.82 9.04 -10.78
N PRO A 193 -11.00 7.73 -11.04
CA PRO A 193 -12.03 6.95 -10.37
C PRO A 193 -11.89 7.05 -8.86
N GLU A 194 -13.04 7.06 -8.17
CA GLU A 194 -13.11 7.13 -6.72
C GLU A 194 -12.37 5.96 -6.08
N ALA A 195 -11.73 6.23 -4.94
CA ALA A 195 -11.10 5.19 -4.15
C ALA A 195 -12.16 4.16 -3.73
N THR A 196 -11.72 2.91 -3.55
CA THR A 196 -12.59 1.85 -3.01
C THR A 196 -13.15 2.24 -1.65
N GLU A 197 -14.40 1.86 -1.36
CA GLU A 197 -15.17 2.24 -0.16
C GLU A 197 -14.35 2.18 1.15
N TRP A 198 -13.65 1.07 1.41
CA TRP A 198 -12.86 0.90 2.63
C TRP A 198 -11.75 1.96 2.80
N ILE A 199 -11.18 2.48 1.70
CA ILE A 199 -10.16 3.54 1.74
C ILE A 199 -10.83 4.85 2.14
N THR A 200 -11.96 5.15 1.52
CA THR A 200 -12.74 6.35 1.81
C THR A 200 -13.19 6.38 3.27
N GLU A 201 -13.68 5.25 3.78
CA GLU A 201 -14.10 5.10 5.17
C GLU A 201 -12.95 5.18 6.17
N MET A 202 -11.77 4.64 5.84
CA MET A 202 -10.66 4.55 6.79
C MET A 202 -9.78 5.80 6.83
N PHE A 203 -9.56 6.43 5.68
CA PHE A 203 -8.60 7.52 5.55
C PHE A 203 -9.26 8.88 5.39
N HIS A 204 -10.49 8.93 4.87
CA HIS A 204 -11.17 10.20 4.56
C HIS A 204 -10.27 11.15 3.73
N ASP A 205 -9.59 10.60 2.73
CA ASP A 205 -8.62 11.31 1.87
C ASP A 205 -7.37 11.87 2.61
N ASN A 206 -7.10 11.42 3.84
CA ASN A 206 -5.93 11.82 4.63
C ASN A 206 -4.87 10.71 4.64
N PHE A 207 -3.96 10.72 3.67
CA PHE A 207 -2.92 9.69 3.52
C PHE A 207 -1.52 10.12 3.96
N PHE A 208 -1.23 11.41 3.90
CA PHE A 208 0.12 11.93 4.08
C PHE A 208 0.14 13.18 4.94
N GLU A 209 1.33 13.47 5.48
CA GLU A 209 1.56 14.69 6.24
C GLU A 209 1.43 15.91 5.31
N PRO A 210 0.88 17.04 5.79
CA PRO A 210 0.87 18.28 5.04
C PRO A 210 2.28 18.62 4.58
N GLN A 211 2.45 18.96 3.30
CA GLN A 211 3.78 19.27 2.77
C GLN A 211 4.26 20.61 3.34
N GLU A 212 5.35 20.57 4.10
CA GLU A 212 6.25 21.72 4.23
C GLU A 212 7.10 21.74 2.95
N GLU A 213 6.65 22.51 1.95
CA GLU A 213 7.34 22.81 0.69
C GLU A 213 7.52 21.67 -0.35
N VAL A 214 6.98 21.89 -1.54
CA VAL A 214 7.31 21.12 -2.75
C VAL A 214 8.70 21.56 -3.21
N ILE A 215 9.71 20.71 -3.02
CA ILE A 215 11.00 20.88 -3.71
C ILE A 215 10.81 20.34 -5.13
N THR A 216 10.50 21.23 -6.06
CA THR A 216 10.58 20.93 -7.49
C THR A 216 12.06 20.92 -7.88
N GLU A 217 12.68 19.74 -7.89
CA GLU A 217 14.01 19.60 -8.51
C GLU A 217 13.82 19.61 -10.04
N SER A 218 13.80 20.82 -10.62
CA SER A 218 14.00 21.00 -12.06
C SER A 218 15.50 20.89 -12.37
N ASN A 219 15.87 19.91 -13.19
CA ASN A 219 17.22 19.81 -13.77
C ASN A 219 17.50 20.96 -14.73
#